data_AF-A0A973RKW9-F1
#
_entry.id   AF-A0A973RKW9-F1
#
_cell.length_a   1.000
_cell.length_b   1.000
_cell.length_c   1.000
_cell.angle_alpha   90.00
_cell.angle_beta   90.00
_cell.angle_gamma   90.00
#
_symmetry.space_group_name_H-M   'P 1'
#
loop_
_entity.id
_entity.type
_entity.pdbx_description
1 polymer ?
#
loop_
_entity_poly.entity_id
_entity_poly.type
_entity_poly.pdbx_seq_one_letter_code
_entity_poly.pdbx_strand_id
1 'polypeptide(L)'
;MTPGRFCFDRFELDAADRQLIRDGAPVELNSRYLDALALLVSERGKLVSKERFLEEVWRGIPVTDEALTQCIKTLRRQLGDEAGRPRFIETVPKHGYRFIAPVDGTPTMARPAAYRAWRDVLLFGAAGTVGGGMAGFIGGLIYGFAAASGPVQPGVGGISVLLVILCVTVAVALMGAAGVSFGIVLGNQLAAAKWWGNVVGGALGGLTIGALVKLLGLDAFTLLFGHSPAGITGATEGLVLGAAVGLSAWLAFRAGGARL
;
A
#
# COMPACT_ATOMS: atom_id res chain seq x y z
N MET A 1 22.13 6.59 -26.95
CA MET A 1 21.19 5.45 -26.92
C MET A 1 20.33 5.61 -25.67
N THR A 2 19.03 5.64 -25.87
CA THR A 2 18.03 6.28 -24.98
C THR A 2 17.93 5.62 -23.61
N PRO A 3 17.86 6.38 -22.50
CA PRO A 3 17.67 5.81 -21.17
C PRO A 3 16.25 5.26 -21.07
N GLY A 4 16.11 3.95 -21.19
CA GLY A 4 14.81 3.28 -21.24
C GLY A 4 14.34 2.90 -19.85
N ARG A 5 13.11 3.29 -19.51
CA ARG A 5 12.33 2.56 -18.51
C ARG A 5 11.94 1.22 -19.11
N PHE A 6 12.11 0.14 -18.37
CA PHE A 6 11.78 -1.21 -18.80
C PHE A 6 10.75 -1.82 -17.87
N CYS A 7 9.67 -2.36 -18.44
CA CYS A 7 8.64 -3.06 -17.68
C CYS A 7 8.70 -4.56 -17.98
N PHE A 8 8.67 -5.39 -16.95
CA PHE A 8 8.62 -6.85 -17.08
C PHE A 8 7.89 -7.47 -15.88
N ASP A 9 6.91 -8.34 -16.15
CA ASP A 9 6.04 -8.92 -15.12
C ASP A 9 5.44 -7.83 -14.20
N ARG A 10 5.82 -7.82 -12.91
CA ARG A 10 5.42 -6.84 -11.88
C ARG A 10 6.49 -5.79 -11.55
N PHE A 11 7.56 -5.76 -12.34
CA PHE A 11 8.72 -4.92 -12.10
C PHE A 11 8.81 -3.78 -13.12
N GLU A 12 9.23 -2.62 -12.63
CA GLU A 12 9.58 -1.45 -13.43
C GLU A 12 11.02 -1.07 -13.10
N LEU A 13 11.90 -1.11 -14.11
CA LEU A 13 13.29 -0.70 -14.00
C LEU A 13 13.48 0.64 -14.68
N ASP A 14 13.88 1.64 -13.91
CA ASP A 14 14.32 2.93 -14.42
C ASP A 14 15.86 2.98 -14.42
N ALA A 15 16.45 2.90 -15.61
CA ALA A 15 17.89 2.99 -15.78
C ALA A 15 18.45 4.42 -15.61
N ALA A 16 17.62 5.47 -15.79
CA ALA A 16 18.04 6.86 -15.59
C ALA A 16 18.05 7.23 -14.11
N ASP A 17 16.95 6.94 -13.42
CA ASP A 17 16.77 7.25 -12.00
C ASP A 17 17.42 6.19 -11.09
N ARG A 18 17.94 5.10 -11.68
CA ARG A 18 18.58 3.97 -10.99
C ARG A 18 17.67 3.36 -9.93
N GLN A 19 16.44 3.05 -10.32
CA GLN A 19 15.43 2.49 -9.43
C GLN A 19 14.82 1.21 -10.01
N LEU A 20 14.62 0.22 -9.16
CA LEU A 20 13.77 -0.93 -9.44
C LEU A 20 12.53 -0.81 -8.56
N ILE A 21 11.35 -0.92 -9.16
CA ILE A 21 10.07 -0.88 -8.47
C ILE A 21 9.40 -2.24 -8.66
N ARG A 22 8.85 -2.81 -7.59
CA ARG A 22 8.04 -4.03 -7.60
C ARG A 22 6.69 -3.71 -6.98
N ASP A 23 5.61 -3.92 -7.73
CA ASP A 23 4.24 -3.65 -7.25
C ASP A 23 4.07 -2.23 -6.65
N GLY A 24 4.75 -1.23 -7.23
CA GLY A 24 4.72 0.16 -6.77
C GLY A 24 5.65 0.51 -5.60
N ALA A 25 6.34 -0.47 -4.99
CA ALA A 25 7.32 -0.23 -3.94
C ALA A 25 8.76 -0.27 -4.48
N PRO A 26 9.65 0.65 -4.08
CA PRO A 26 11.06 0.59 -4.47
C PRO A 26 11.73 -0.65 -3.87
N VAL A 27 12.49 -1.36 -4.69
CA VAL A 27 13.32 -2.50 -4.29
C VAL A 27 14.74 -2.01 -4.11
N GLU A 28 15.25 -2.09 -2.89
CA GLU A 28 16.63 -1.73 -2.61
C GLU A 28 17.59 -2.72 -3.28
N LEU A 29 18.34 -2.22 -4.24
CA LEU A 29 19.43 -2.92 -4.90
C LEU A 29 20.71 -2.11 -4.77
N ASN A 30 21.82 -2.83 -4.64
CA ASN A 30 23.12 -2.20 -4.78
C ASN A 30 23.21 -1.56 -6.17
N SER A 31 23.75 -0.34 -6.24
CA SER A 31 24.01 0.40 -7.46
C SER A 31 24.59 -0.47 -8.59
N ARG A 32 25.58 -1.33 -8.30
CA ARG A 32 26.17 -2.23 -9.32
C ARG A 32 25.24 -3.37 -9.74
N TYR A 33 24.41 -3.86 -8.83
CA TYR A 33 23.48 -4.94 -9.14
C TYR A 33 22.35 -4.41 -10.02
N LEU A 34 21.97 -3.15 -9.81
CA LEU A 34 21.04 -2.46 -10.70
C LEU A 34 21.64 -2.27 -12.09
N ASP A 35 22.91 -1.86 -12.18
CA ASP A 35 23.60 -1.73 -13.46
C ASP A 35 23.68 -3.08 -14.20
N ALA A 36 23.96 -4.18 -13.47
CA ALA A 36 23.94 -5.54 -14.03
C ALA A 36 22.55 -5.97 -14.51
N LEU A 37 21.50 -5.63 -13.77
CA LEU A 37 20.12 -5.90 -14.18
C LEU A 37 19.73 -5.09 -15.41
N ALA A 38 20.10 -3.81 -15.47
CA ALA A 38 19.86 -2.93 -16.61
C ALA A 38 20.53 -3.46 -17.87
N LEU A 39 21.77 -3.94 -17.77
CA LEU A 39 22.47 -4.59 -18.88
C LEU A 39 21.70 -5.81 -19.39
N LEU A 40 21.30 -6.72 -18.49
CA LEU A 40 20.53 -7.92 -18.82
C LEU A 40 19.20 -7.62 -19.53
N VAL A 41 18.46 -6.64 -19.00
CA VAL A 41 17.14 -6.27 -19.52
C VAL A 41 17.27 -5.53 -20.86
N SER A 42 18.31 -4.69 -21.02
CA SER A 42 18.59 -4.02 -22.29
C SER A 42 18.92 -5.01 -23.41
N GLU A 43 19.63 -6.09 -23.07
CA GLU A 43 19.99 -7.19 -23.97
C GLU A 43 19.05 -8.40 -23.82
N ARG A 44 17.77 -8.13 -23.55
CA ARG A 44 16.73 -9.17 -23.40
C ARG A 44 16.81 -10.22 -24.51
N GLY A 45 16.72 -11.49 -24.13
CA GLY A 45 16.80 -12.64 -25.03
C GLY A 45 18.20 -12.95 -25.56
N LYS A 46 19.21 -12.10 -25.32
CA LYS A 46 20.60 -12.35 -25.74
C LYS A 46 21.45 -12.83 -24.57
N LEU A 47 22.50 -13.55 -24.92
CA LEU A 47 23.53 -13.98 -23.97
C LEU A 47 24.45 -12.80 -23.64
N VAL A 48 24.55 -12.48 -22.35
CA VAL A 48 25.55 -11.56 -21.82
C VAL A 48 26.66 -12.40 -21.19
N SER A 49 27.87 -12.29 -21.74
CA SER A 49 29.02 -13.07 -21.26
C SER A 49 29.54 -12.54 -19.92
N LYS A 50 30.26 -13.38 -19.19
CA LYS A 50 30.89 -12.98 -17.92
C LYS A 50 31.85 -11.82 -18.10
N GLU A 51 32.66 -11.87 -19.16
CA GLU A 51 33.64 -10.83 -19.49
C GLU A 51 32.94 -9.49 -19.73
N ARG A 52 31.82 -9.50 -20.46
CA ARG A 52 31.02 -8.30 -20.71
C ARG A 52 30.45 -7.70 -19.43
N PHE A 53 29.99 -8.53 -18.49
CA PHE A 53 29.58 -8.03 -17.16
C PHE A 53 30.74 -7.35 -16.43
N LEU A 54 31.91 -7.99 -16.43
CA LEU A 54 33.09 -7.46 -15.74
C LEU A 54 33.54 -6.13 -16.35
N GLU A 55 33.51 -6.01 -17.68
CA GLU A 55 33.89 -4.79 -18.39
C GLU A 55 32.89 -3.64 -18.22
N GLU A 56 31.58 -3.91 -18.29
CA GLU A 56 30.56 -2.86 -18.26
C GLU A 56 30.16 -2.45 -16.84
N VAL A 57 30.01 -3.42 -15.91
CA VAL A 57 29.51 -3.16 -14.55
C VAL A 57 30.64 -2.97 -13.53
N TRP A 58 31.78 -3.64 -13.73
CA TRP A 58 32.94 -3.58 -12.82
C TRP A 58 34.17 -2.96 -13.47
N ARG A 59 33.96 -2.00 -14.36
CA ARG A 59 35.02 -1.31 -15.09
C ARG A 59 36.13 -0.80 -14.17
N GLY A 60 37.35 -1.32 -14.36
CA GLY A 60 38.54 -0.89 -13.62
C GLY A 60 38.69 -1.47 -12.20
N ILE A 61 37.89 -2.47 -11.83
CA ILE A 61 37.98 -3.13 -10.52
C ILE A 61 38.24 -4.62 -10.74
N PRO A 62 39.36 -5.17 -10.22
CA PRO A 62 39.59 -6.60 -10.26
C PRO A 62 38.57 -7.28 -9.34
N VAL A 63 37.54 -7.89 -9.93
CA VAL A 63 36.58 -8.72 -9.21
C VAL A 63 36.61 -10.14 -9.77
N THR A 64 36.32 -11.09 -8.91
CA THR A 64 36.28 -12.51 -9.25
C THR A 64 34.91 -12.92 -9.78
N ASP A 65 34.84 -14.04 -10.49
CA ASP A 65 33.61 -14.72 -10.88
C ASP A 65 32.61 -14.92 -9.71
N GLU A 66 33.13 -15.00 -8.48
CA GLU A 66 32.33 -15.11 -7.25
C GLU A 66 31.47 -13.87 -7.02
N ALA A 67 31.98 -12.67 -7.30
CA ALA A 67 31.24 -11.43 -7.16
C ALA A 67 30.07 -11.36 -8.16
N LEU A 68 30.30 -11.79 -9.40
CA LEU A 68 29.25 -11.89 -10.42
C LEU A 68 28.20 -12.94 -10.02
N THR A 69 28.63 -14.10 -9.52
CA THR A 69 27.74 -15.15 -9.04
C THR A 69 26.86 -14.66 -7.89
N GLN A 70 27.43 -13.92 -6.94
CA GLN A 70 26.69 -13.33 -5.82
C GLN A 70 25.74 -12.21 -6.25
N CYS A 71 26.13 -11.41 -7.26
CA CYS A 71 25.25 -10.43 -7.89
C CYS A 71 24.01 -11.13 -8.48
N ILE A 72 24.20 -12.14 -9.34
CA ILE A 72 23.09 -12.88 -9.95
C ILE A 72 22.22 -13.59 -8.89
N LYS A 73 22.83 -14.17 -7.86
CA LYS A 73 22.10 -14.79 -6.75
C LYS A 73 21.22 -13.79 -6.01
N THR A 74 21.74 -12.58 -5.76
CA THR A 74 20.99 -11.51 -5.12
C THR A 74 19.86 -11.00 -6.02
N LEU A 75 20.13 -10.81 -7.31
CA LEU A 75 19.11 -10.42 -8.29
C LEU A 75 17.98 -11.43 -8.35
N ARG A 76 18.30 -12.73 -8.45
CA ARG A 76 17.29 -13.81 -8.42
C ARG A 76 16.44 -13.75 -7.15
N ARG A 77 17.07 -13.57 -5.99
CA ARG A 77 16.33 -13.45 -4.72
C ARG A 77 15.37 -12.26 -4.72
N GLN A 78 15.79 -11.09 -5.22
CA GLN A 78 14.94 -9.90 -5.25
C GLN A 78 13.80 -10.02 -6.28
N LEU A 79 14.07 -10.69 -7.40
CA LEU A 79 13.08 -10.96 -8.45
C LEU A 79 12.12 -12.11 -8.11
N GLY A 80 12.42 -12.91 -7.07
CA GLY A 80 11.69 -14.13 -6.76
C GLY A 80 11.91 -15.24 -7.80
N ASP A 81 13.12 -15.30 -8.35
CA ASP A 81 13.55 -16.24 -9.38
C ASP A 81 14.33 -17.42 -8.79
N GLU A 82 14.21 -18.60 -9.40
CA GLU A 82 14.89 -19.82 -8.98
C GLU A 82 15.83 -20.33 -10.07
N ALA A 83 17.06 -20.69 -9.71
CA ALA A 83 18.05 -21.16 -10.67
C ALA A 83 17.67 -22.47 -11.37
N GLY A 84 16.92 -23.35 -10.69
CA GLY A 84 16.46 -24.63 -11.24
C GLY A 84 15.26 -24.49 -12.20
N ARG A 85 14.53 -23.38 -12.12
CA ARG A 85 13.39 -23.08 -13.00
C ARG A 85 13.36 -21.58 -13.31
N PRO A 86 14.32 -21.09 -14.11
CA PRO A 86 14.50 -19.66 -14.31
C PRO A 86 13.28 -19.07 -15.00
N ARG A 87 12.75 -18.00 -14.42
CA ARG A 87 11.67 -17.16 -14.97
C ARG A 87 12.20 -15.85 -15.54
N PHE A 88 13.28 -15.32 -14.96
CA PHE A 88 13.86 -14.03 -15.35
C PHE A 88 15.29 -14.19 -15.87
N ILE A 89 16.17 -14.81 -15.09
CA ILE A 89 17.60 -14.92 -15.40
C ILE A 89 17.96 -16.39 -15.59
N GLU A 90 18.21 -16.77 -16.84
CA GLU A 90 18.70 -18.08 -17.20
C GLU A 90 20.24 -18.11 -17.13
N THR A 91 20.79 -19.17 -16.52
CA THR A 91 22.24 -19.43 -16.58
C THR A 91 22.56 -20.20 -17.85
N VAL A 92 23.49 -19.70 -18.67
CA VAL A 92 24.07 -20.45 -19.78
C VAL A 92 25.43 -20.98 -19.33
N PRO A 93 25.57 -22.30 -19.07
CA PRO A 93 26.77 -22.87 -18.48
C PRO A 93 28.03 -22.49 -19.26
N LYS A 94 29.12 -22.14 -18.55
CA LYS A 94 30.42 -21.74 -19.09
C LYS A 94 30.45 -20.45 -19.93
N HIS A 95 29.31 -19.81 -20.19
CA HIS A 95 29.26 -18.62 -21.05
C HIS A 95 28.77 -17.37 -20.32
N GLY A 96 27.70 -17.47 -19.53
CA GLY A 96 27.15 -16.29 -18.84
C GLY A 96 25.67 -16.41 -18.51
N TYR A 97 24.94 -15.32 -18.70
CA TYR A 97 23.54 -15.19 -18.29
C TYR A 97 22.69 -14.58 -19.39
N ARG A 98 21.40 -14.95 -19.41
CA ARG A 98 20.41 -14.43 -20.37
C ARG A 98 19.16 -14.01 -19.63
N PHE A 99 18.63 -12.84 -19.99
CA PHE A 99 17.32 -12.41 -19.50
C PHE A 99 16.23 -12.97 -20.42
N ILE A 100 15.32 -13.77 -19.86
CA ILE A 100 14.34 -14.55 -20.64
C ILE A 100 12.89 -14.06 -20.45
N ALA A 101 12.63 -13.20 -19.47
CA ALA A 101 11.29 -12.67 -19.28
C ALA A 101 10.93 -11.68 -20.41
N PRO A 102 9.66 -11.62 -20.83
CA PRO A 102 9.20 -10.61 -21.77
C PRO A 102 9.39 -9.22 -21.17
N VAL A 103 10.03 -8.33 -21.93
CA VAL A 103 10.20 -6.92 -21.57
C VAL A 103 9.43 -6.11 -22.60
N ASP A 104 8.46 -5.35 -22.15
CA ASP A 104 7.75 -4.41 -23.00
C ASP A 104 8.69 -3.24 -23.29
N GLY A 105 9.32 -3.29 -24.46
CA GLY A 105 10.22 -2.26 -24.97
C GLY A 105 9.50 -1.12 -25.69
N THR A 106 8.17 -1.14 -25.72
CA THR A 106 7.41 0.03 -26.13
C THR A 106 7.60 1.12 -25.09
N PRO A 107 7.83 2.38 -25.49
CA PRO A 107 7.43 3.51 -24.67
C PRO A 107 5.90 3.45 -24.64
N THR A 108 5.34 2.50 -23.87
CA THR A 108 4.01 2.64 -23.34
C THR A 108 4.08 3.99 -22.66
N MET A 109 3.43 5.00 -23.26
CA MET A 109 3.20 6.29 -22.64
C MET A 109 2.92 5.98 -21.20
N ALA A 110 3.90 6.25 -20.33
CA ALA A 110 3.82 5.87 -18.95
C ALA A 110 2.51 6.46 -18.48
N ARG A 111 1.51 5.61 -18.26
CA ARG A 111 0.26 6.09 -17.70
C ARG A 111 0.72 6.68 -16.37
N PRO A 112 0.65 8.01 -16.21
CA PRO A 112 1.52 8.72 -15.29
C PRO A 112 1.44 8.05 -13.93
N ALA A 113 2.53 7.95 -13.17
CA ALA A 113 2.53 7.28 -11.86
C ALA A 113 1.31 7.68 -10.98
N ALA A 114 0.81 8.91 -11.18
CA ALA A 114 -0.47 9.39 -10.72
C ALA A 114 -1.68 8.47 -11.03
N TYR A 115 -1.88 7.98 -12.25
CA TYR A 115 -3.03 7.12 -12.56
C TYR A 115 -3.05 5.79 -11.76
N ARG A 116 -1.90 5.14 -11.55
CA ARG A 116 -1.84 3.92 -10.72
C ARG A 116 -2.00 4.24 -9.24
N ALA A 117 -1.31 5.29 -8.78
CA ALA A 117 -1.44 5.82 -7.43
C ALA A 117 -2.90 6.10 -7.05
N TRP A 118 -3.66 6.77 -7.91
CA TRP A 118 -5.05 7.13 -7.62
C TRP A 118 -6.01 5.95 -7.72
N ARG A 119 -5.74 4.96 -8.58
CA ARG A 119 -6.53 3.72 -8.63
C ARG A 119 -6.38 2.91 -7.35
N ASP A 120 -5.17 2.81 -6.81
CA ASP A 120 -4.92 2.09 -5.57
C ASP A 120 -5.50 2.85 -4.37
N VAL A 121 -5.39 4.19 -4.36
CA VAL A 121 -6.11 5.05 -3.40
C VAL A 121 -7.61 4.78 -3.43
N LEU A 122 -8.23 4.73 -4.61
CA LEU A 122 -9.66 4.51 -4.77
C LEU A 122 -10.08 3.09 -4.38
N LEU A 123 -9.30 2.06 -4.71
CA LEU A 123 -9.58 0.67 -4.36
C LEU A 123 -9.46 0.42 -2.85
N PHE A 124 -8.40 0.91 -2.21
CA PHE A 124 -8.24 0.79 -0.75
C PHE A 124 -9.24 1.67 0.01
N GLY A 125 -9.54 2.87 -0.49
CA GLY A 125 -10.61 3.72 0.01
C GLY A 125 -11.98 3.03 -0.07
N ALA A 126 -12.32 2.46 -1.23
CA ALA A 126 -13.57 1.74 -1.44
C ALA A 126 -13.67 0.51 -0.52
N ALA A 127 -12.64 -0.34 -0.46
CA ALA A 127 -12.61 -1.51 0.40
C ALA A 127 -12.76 -1.14 1.89
N GLY A 128 -12.07 -0.07 2.32
CA GLY A 128 -12.19 0.47 3.67
C GLY A 128 -13.60 0.97 3.98
N THR A 129 -14.20 1.77 3.09
CA THR A 129 -15.57 2.27 3.27
C THR A 129 -16.61 1.15 3.32
N VAL A 130 -16.47 0.11 2.50
CA VAL A 130 -17.37 -1.06 2.55
C VAL A 130 -17.24 -1.79 3.89
N GLY A 131 -16.00 -2.02 4.36
CA GLY A 131 -15.74 -2.63 5.66
C GLY A 131 -16.30 -1.79 6.83
N GLY A 132 -16.11 -0.46 6.77
CA GLY A 132 -16.67 0.48 7.74
C GLY A 132 -18.19 0.50 7.77
N GLY A 133 -18.83 0.53 6.60
CA GLY A 133 -20.29 0.46 6.49
C GLY A 133 -20.85 -0.83 7.10
N MET A 134 -20.19 -1.97 6.85
CA MET A 134 -20.59 -3.25 7.43
C MET A 134 -20.44 -3.25 8.96
N ALA A 135 -19.33 -2.73 9.49
CA ALA A 135 -19.12 -2.60 10.93
C ALA A 135 -20.14 -1.66 11.59
N GLY A 136 -20.43 -0.53 10.93
CA GLY A 136 -21.45 0.43 11.38
C GLY A 136 -22.86 -0.15 11.39
N PHE A 137 -23.20 -1.00 10.42
CA PHE A 137 -24.49 -1.68 10.37
C PHE A 137 -24.65 -2.68 11.52
N ILE A 138 -23.62 -3.51 11.76
CA ILE A 138 -23.61 -4.47 12.88
C ILE A 138 -23.70 -3.72 14.23
N GLY A 139 -22.88 -2.69 14.41
CA GLY A 139 -22.90 -1.86 15.63
C GLY A 139 -24.25 -1.16 15.82
N GLY A 140 -24.81 -0.58 14.76
CA GLY A 140 -26.09 0.10 14.80
C GLY A 140 -27.26 -0.83 15.13
N LEU A 141 -27.21 -2.10 14.71
CA LEU A 141 -28.18 -3.11 15.14
C LEU A 141 -28.04 -3.44 16.63
N ILE A 142 -26.82 -3.68 17.11
CA ILE A 142 -26.57 -4.01 18.52
C ILE A 142 -27.01 -2.87 19.45
N TYR A 143 -26.55 -1.65 19.17
CA TYR A 143 -26.91 -0.47 19.98
C TYR A 143 -28.37 -0.06 19.77
N GLY A 144 -28.91 -0.18 18.55
CA GLY A 144 -30.30 0.14 18.25
C GLY A 144 -31.29 -0.77 18.95
N PHE A 145 -31.01 -2.08 19.01
CA PHE A 145 -31.84 -3.02 19.78
C PHE A 145 -31.74 -2.79 21.28
N ALA A 146 -30.52 -2.54 21.80
CA ALA A 146 -30.33 -2.23 23.22
C ALA A 146 -31.11 -0.96 23.62
N ALA A 147 -31.05 0.09 22.81
CA ALA A 147 -31.79 1.34 23.05
C ALA A 147 -33.31 1.18 22.90
N ALA A 148 -33.77 0.41 21.92
CA ALA A 148 -35.20 0.16 21.70
C ALA A 148 -35.84 -0.71 22.80
N SER A 149 -35.03 -1.46 23.56
CA SER A 149 -35.48 -2.28 24.69
C SER A 149 -35.63 -1.50 26.02
N GLY A 150 -35.20 -0.24 26.07
CA GLY A 150 -35.32 0.64 27.23
C GLY A 150 -36.68 1.38 27.33
N PRO A 151 -36.92 2.12 28.42
CA PRO A 151 -38.13 2.92 28.57
C PRO A 151 -38.16 4.06 27.53
N VAL A 152 -38.98 3.90 26.49
CA VAL A 152 -39.11 4.88 25.40
C VAL A 152 -40.09 5.99 25.82
N GLN A 153 -39.78 7.26 25.52
CA GLN A 153 -40.71 8.36 25.77
C GLN A 153 -42.06 8.11 25.07
N PRO A 154 -43.19 8.47 25.70
CA PRO A 154 -44.51 8.35 25.07
C PRO A 154 -44.56 9.19 23.79
N GLY A 155 -44.88 8.55 22.66
CA GLY A 155 -44.95 9.17 21.33
C GLY A 155 -43.81 8.82 20.38
N VAL A 156 -42.74 8.16 20.84
CA VAL A 156 -41.66 7.67 19.96
C VAL A 156 -41.74 6.14 19.87
N GLY A 157 -41.89 5.61 18.65
CA GLY A 157 -41.91 4.16 18.42
C GLY A 157 -40.51 3.54 18.55
N GLY A 158 -40.39 2.37 19.19
CA GLY A 158 -39.11 1.66 19.35
C GLY A 158 -38.42 1.35 18.01
N ILE A 159 -39.19 1.13 16.94
CA ILE A 159 -38.67 0.97 15.57
C ILE A 159 -38.02 2.26 15.06
N SER A 160 -38.61 3.43 15.38
CA SER A 160 -38.05 4.73 15.00
C SER A 160 -36.73 5.00 15.72
N VAL A 161 -36.63 4.66 17.01
CA VAL A 161 -35.38 4.77 17.78
C VAL A 161 -34.29 3.88 17.19
N LEU A 162 -34.63 2.63 16.88
CA LEU A 162 -33.70 1.68 16.26
C LEU A 162 -33.21 2.18 14.89
N LEU A 163 -34.12 2.67 14.04
CA LEU A 163 -33.79 3.13 12.69
C LEU A 163 -32.91 4.39 12.72
N VAL A 164 -33.16 5.32 13.64
CA VAL A 164 -32.33 6.51 13.84
C VAL A 164 -30.93 6.12 14.28
N ILE A 165 -30.80 5.25 15.30
CA ILE A 165 -29.50 4.80 15.81
C ILE A 165 -28.72 4.03 14.73
N LEU A 166 -29.40 3.16 13.98
CA LEU A 166 -28.79 2.43 12.87
C LEU A 166 -28.26 3.38 11.78
N CYS A 167 -29.07 4.35 11.33
CA CYS A 167 -28.64 5.32 10.32
C CYS A 167 -27.45 6.16 10.78
N VAL A 168 -27.50 6.68 12.01
CA VAL A 168 -26.43 7.50 12.57
C VAL A 168 -25.13 6.70 12.68
N THR A 169 -25.21 5.45 13.16
CA THR A 169 -24.02 4.60 13.34
C THR A 169 -23.38 4.22 12.01
N VAL A 170 -24.20 3.87 11.00
CA VAL A 170 -23.70 3.58 9.64
C VAL A 170 -23.07 4.82 9.01
N ALA A 171 -23.70 5.98 9.12
CA ALA A 171 -23.18 7.23 8.56
C ALA A 171 -21.82 7.62 9.18
N VAL A 172 -21.70 7.54 10.50
CA VAL A 172 -20.44 7.82 11.21
C VAL A 172 -19.36 6.80 10.83
N ALA A 173 -19.70 5.51 10.74
CA ALA A 173 -18.75 4.47 10.38
C ALA A 173 -18.25 4.60 8.94
N LEU A 174 -19.12 5.00 8.00
CA LEU A 174 -18.72 5.27 6.61
C LEU A 174 -17.77 6.47 6.52
N MET A 175 -18.09 7.58 7.18
CA MET A 175 -17.20 8.75 7.23
C MET A 175 -15.86 8.41 7.89
N GLY A 176 -15.90 7.64 8.97
CA GLY A 176 -14.71 7.22 9.72
C GLY A 176 -13.81 6.24 8.97
N ALA A 177 -14.40 5.30 8.24
CA ALA A 177 -13.62 4.39 7.42
C ALA A 177 -13.02 5.09 6.20
N ALA A 178 -13.78 6.00 5.56
CA ALA A 178 -13.28 6.80 4.45
C ALA A 178 -12.04 7.59 4.85
N GLY A 179 -12.11 8.42 5.90
CA GLY A 179 -10.97 9.26 6.27
C GLY A 179 -9.75 8.47 6.78
N VAL A 180 -9.93 7.32 7.47
CA VAL A 180 -8.79 6.48 7.88
C VAL A 180 -8.14 5.82 6.67
N SER A 181 -8.93 5.24 5.76
CA SER A 181 -8.38 4.58 4.56
C SER A 181 -7.68 5.58 3.62
N PHE A 182 -8.29 6.74 3.37
CA PHE A 182 -7.64 7.80 2.60
C PHE A 182 -6.41 8.36 3.31
N GLY A 183 -6.45 8.52 4.64
CA GLY A 183 -5.32 8.97 5.44
C GLY A 183 -4.12 8.03 5.39
N ILE A 184 -4.33 6.72 5.50
CA ILE A 184 -3.28 5.70 5.40
C ILE A 184 -2.62 5.75 4.02
N VAL A 185 -3.42 5.81 2.94
CA VAL A 185 -2.87 5.82 1.58
C VAL A 185 -2.10 7.12 1.30
N LEU A 186 -2.63 8.27 1.71
CA LEU A 186 -1.95 9.56 1.53
C LEU A 186 -0.66 9.63 2.35
N GLY A 187 -0.66 9.10 3.58
CA GLY A 187 0.53 9.00 4.42
C GLY A 187 1.61 8.11 3.82
N ASN A 188 1.22 6.99 3.20
CA ASN A 188 2.17 6.10 2.55
C ASN A 188 2.83 6.74 1.31
N GLN A 189 2.08 7.55 0.56
CA GLN A 189 2.59 8.28 -0.61
C GLN A 189 3.59 9.38 -0.22
N LEU A 190 3.33 10.11 0.87
CA LEU A 190 4.21 11.19 1.34
C LEU A 190 5.44 10.69 2.08
N ALA A 191 5.37 9.53 2.73
CA ALA A 191 6.43 9.00 3.58
C ALA A 191 7.53 8.19 2.84
N ALA A 192 7.47 8.12 1.50
CA ALA A 192 8.49 7.50 0.64
C ALA A 192 9.09 6.20 1.22
N ALA A 193 8.24 5.20 1.46
CA ALA A 193 8.61 3.84 1.90
C ALA A 193 9.26 3.69 3.30
N LYS A 194 8.97 4.57 4.26
CA LYS A 194 9.26 4.30 5.69
C LYS A 194 8.13 3.54 6.38
N TRP A 195 8.48 2.58 7.24
CA TRP A 195 7.54 1.74 8.01
C TRP A 195 6.52 2.51 8.87
N TRP A 196 6.78 3.79 9.16
CA TRP A 196 5.87 4.67 9.90
C TRP A 196 4.76 5.31 9.07
N GLY A 197 4.82 5.23 7.73
CA GLY A 197 3.83 5.87 6.84
C GLY A 197 2.39 5.43 7.12
N ASN A 198 2.16 4.14 7.36
CA ASN A 198 0.83 3.60 7.64
C ASN A 198 0.28 4.06 9.00
N VAL A 199 1.15 4.16 10.01
CA VAL A 199 0.75 4.57 11.37
C VAL A 199 0.46 6.07 11.40
N VAL A 200 1.31 6.88 10.77
CA VAL A 200 1.13 8.35 10.69
C VAL A 200 -0.08 8.70 9.82
N GLY A 201 -0.24 8.02 8.68
CA GLY A 201 -1.40 8.21 7.80
C GLY A 201 -2.72 7.81 8.48
N GLY A 202 -2.72 6.67 9.18
CA GLY A 202 -3.86 6.23 10.00
C GLY A 202 -4.18 7.22 11.12
N ALA A 203 -3.17 7.71 11.84
CA ALA A 203 -3.34 8.69 12.91
C ALA A 203 -3.90 10.03 12.40
N LEU A 204 -3.41 10.55 11.28
CA LEU A 204 -3.90 11.79 10.67
C LEU A 204 -5.32 11.62 10.12
N GLY A 205 -5.61 10.49 9.47
CA GLY A 205 -6.97 10.15 9.03
C GLY A 205 -7.94 10.06 10.21
N GLY A 206 -7.56 9.35 11.27
CA GLY A 206 -8.35 9.25 12.49
C GLY A 206 -8.54 10.59 13.21
N LEU A 207 -7.53 11.45 13.24
CA LEU A 207 -7.62 12.79 13.82
C LEU A 207 -8.59 13.69 13.04
N THR A 208 -8.53 13.69 11.71
CA THR A 208 -9.42 14.51 10.87
C THR A 208 -10.88 14.09 11.02
N ILE A 209 -11.15 12.79 11.07
CA ILE A 209 -12.50 12.28 11.35
C ILE A 209 -12.94 12.60 12.77
N GLY A 210 -12.09 12.37 13.77
CA GLY A 210 -12.42 12.65 15.16
C GLY A 210 -12.74 14.13 15.37
N ALA A 211 -12.05 15.03 14.67
CA ALA A 211 -12.36 16.45 14.64
C ALA A 211 -13.68 16.75 13.92
N LEU A 212 -13.96 16.09 12.78
CA LEU A 212 -15.18 16.27 12.01
C LEU A 212 -16.42 15.78 12.77
N VAL A 213 -16.35 14.61 13.39
CA VAL A 213 -17.40 14.04 14.24
C VAL A 213 -17.64 14.92 15.46
N LYS A 214 -16.58 15.48 16.05
CA LYS A 214 -16.70 16.42 17.17
C LYS A 214 -17.40 17.72 16.75
N LEU A 215 -17.06 18.28 15.58
CA LEU A 215 -17.71 19.47 15.02
C LEU A 215 -19.19 19.21 14.66
N LEU A 216 -19.48 18.08 14.02
CA LEU A 216 -20.85 17.73 13.62
C LEU A 216 -21.71 17.24 14.79
N GLY A 217 -21.12 16.59 15.78
CA GLY A 217 -21.81 15.86 16.84
C GLY A 217 -21.94 16.59 18.16
N LEU A 218 -21.08 17.57 18.49
CA LEU A 218 -21.28 18.37 19.71
C LEU A 218 -22.19 19.56 19.44
N ASP A 219 -21.98 20.32 18.37
CA ASP A 219 -22.78 21.54 18.14
C ASP A 219 -24.20 21.22 17.67
N ALA A 220 -24.37 20.25 16.77
CA ALA A 220 -25.71 19.89 16.27
C ALA A 220 -26.57 19.19 17.33
N PHE A 221 -25.99 18.32 18.17
CA PHE A 221 -26.72 17.59 19.21
C PHE A 221 -27.02 18.47 20.42
N THR A 222 -26.12 19.40 20.75
CA THR A 222 -26.40 20.45 21.76
C THR A 222 -27.51 21.39 21.25
N LEU A 223 -27.52 21.74 19.95
CA LEU A 223 -28.58 22.53 19.34
C LEU A 223 -29.93 21.78 19.25
N LEU A 224 -29.94 20.47 19.01
CA LEU A 224 -31.18 19.68 18.86
C LEU A 224 -31.77 19.15 20.17
N PHE A 225 -30.94 18.75 21.14
CA PHE A 225 -31.38 18.01 22.35
C PHE A 225 -30.98 18.71 23.67
N GLY A 226 -30.25 19.84 23.60
CA GLY A 226 -29.89 20.65 24.76
C GLY A 226 -28.91 20.00 25.76
N HIS A 227 -28.48 18.75 25.51
CA HIS A 227 -27.60 17.98 26.38
C HIS A 227 -26.53 17.31 25.51
N SER A 228 -25.26 17.57 25.81
CA SER A 228 -24.13 16.91 25.12
C SER A 228 -23.96 15.48 25.65
N PRO A 229 -23.85 14.45 24.80
CA PRO A 229 -23.39 13.12 25.22
C PRO A 229 -21.90 13.22 25.55
N ALA A 230 -21.58 13.70 26.75
CA ALA A 230 -20.21 13.92 27.17
C ALA A 230 -19.50 12.57 27.37
N GLY A 231 -18.45 12.32 26.58
CA GLY A 231 -17.38 11.41 26.98
C GLY A 231 -16.85 10.40 25.96
N ILE A 232 -17.32 10.34 24.71
CA ILE A 232 -17.01 9.17 23.85
C ILE A 232 -16.26 9.49 22.55
N THR A 233 -16.31 10.71 21.98
CA THR A 233 -15.65 10.96 20.68
C THR A 233 -14.99 12.34 20.58
N GLY A 234 -13.66 12.35 20.56
CA GLY A 234 -12.83 13.52 20.31
C GLY A 234 -11.68 13.24 19.34
N ALA A 235 -10.98 14.30 18.93
CA ALA A 235 -9.85 14.23 18.00
C ALA A 235 -8.72 13.32 18.53
N THR A 236 -8.57 13.24 19.85
CA THR A 236 -7.60 12.38 20.54
C THR A 236 -7.97 10.91 20.47
N GLU A 237 -9.23 10.52 20.71
CA GLU A 237 -9.66 9.13 20.55
C GLU A 237 -9.60 8.71 19.07
N GLY A 238 -9.96 9.61 18.15
CA GLY A 238 -9.83 9.40 16.71
C GLY A 238 -8.38 9.13 16.28
N LEU A 239 -7.42 9.90 16.82
CA LEU A 239 -5.99 9.70 16.56
C LEU A 239 -5.50 8.34 17.06
N VAL A 240 -5.91 7.92 18.27
CA VAL A 240 -5.50 6.62 18.85
C VAL A 240 -6.06 5.45 18.05
N LEU A 241 -7.36 5.51 17.70
CA LEU A 241 -8.00 4.48 16.86
C LEU A 241 -7.38 4.42 15.47
N GLY A 242 -7.12 5.58 14.86
CA GLY A 242 -6.43 5.68 13.57
C GLY A 242 -5.03 5.09 13.59
N ALA A 243 -4.26 5.34 14.66
CA ALA A 243 -2.93 4.76 14.86
C ALA A 243 -2.98 3.22 15.04
N ALA A 244 -3.96 2.72 15.79
CA ALA A 244 -4.17 1.28 15.99
C ALA A 244 -4.54 0.57 14.68
N VAL A 245 -5.39 1.18 13.84
CA VAL A 245 -5.74 0.67 12.51
C VAL A 245 -4.55 0.74 11.56
N GLY A 246 -3.77 1.81 11.59
CA GLY A 246 -2.53 1.93 10.81
C GLY A 246 -1.49 0.85 11.19
N LEU A 247 -1.37 0.54 12.48
CA LEU A 247 -0.49 -0.50 12.99
C LEU A 247 -0.96 -1.91 12.59
N SER A 248 -2.27 -2.19 12.66
CA SER A 248 -2.82 -3.48 12.26
C SER A 248 -2.67 -3.74 10.75
N ALA A 249 -2.90 -2.72 9.92
CA ALA A 249 -2.63 -2.78 8.49
C ALA A 249 -1.15 -3.12 8.23
N TRP A 250 -0.22 -2.46 8.93
CA TRP A 250 1.21 -2.76 8.82
C TRP A 250 1.56 -4.20 9.22
N LEU A 251 0.99 -4.72 10.31
CA LEU A 251 1.18 -6.11 10.73
C LEU A 251 0.65 -7.11 9.71
N ALA A 252 -0.52 -6.85 9.12
CA ALA A 252 -1.12 -7.70 8.09
C ALA A 252 -0.23 -7.78 6.84
N PHE A 253 0.29 -6.64 6.37
CA PHE A 253 1.24 -6.61 5.24
C PHE A 253 2.55 -7.36 5.57
N ARG A 254 3.05 -7.27 6.80
CA ARG A 254 4.25 -7.97 7.23
C ARG A 254 4.06 -9.49 7.31
N ALA A 255 2.87 -9.95 7.73
CA ALA A 255 2.53 -11.37 7.78
C ALA A 255 2.29 -11.97 6.39
N GLY A 256 1.73 -11.19 5.45
CA GLY A 256 1.50 -11.62 4.07
C GLY A 256 2.78 -11.83 3.25
N GLY A 257 3.92 -11.26 3.66
CA GLY A 257 5.23 -11.51 3.03
C GLY A 257 5.81 -12.90 3.28
N ALA A 258 5.17 -13.73 4.12
CA ALA A 258 5.66 -15.07 4.47
C ALA A 258 4.99 -16.22 3.71
N ARG A 259 3.92 -15.99 2.93
CA ARG A 259 3.25 -17.02 2.11
C ARG A 259 2.26 -16.34 1.15
N LEU A 260 2.62 -16.33 -0.13
CA LEU A 260 1.83 -16.75 -1.31
C LEU A 260 2.61 -16.38 -2.57
#